data_AF-A0A976QHY2-F1
#
_entry.id   AF-A0A976QHY2-F1
#
_cell.length_a   1.000
_cell.length_b   1.000
_cell.length_c   1.000
_cell.angle_alpha   90.00
_cell.angle_beta   90.00
_cell.angle_gamma   90.00
#
_symmetry.space_group_name_H-M   'P 1'
#
loop_
_entity.id
_entity.type
_entity.pdbx_description
1 polymer ?
#
loop_
_entity_poly.entity_id
_entity_poly.type
_entity_poly.pdbx_seq_one_letter_code
_entity_poly.pdbx_strand_id
1 'polypeptide(L)' 'MIKIGKFIGQVSVEMKKVAWPSKPELIGSTVVVLVSTLLLALYIGVADMFLSRFVNLLVSGVFK' A
#
# COMPACT_ATOMS: atom_id res chain seq x y z
N MET A 1 -35.07 23.93 -2.88
CA MET A 1 -34.96 22.46 -2.77
C MET A 1 -35.11 21.90 -4.18
N ILE A 2 -34.18 21.21 -4.85
CA ILE A 2 -32.93 20.53 -4.52
C ILE A 2 -32.02 20.77 -5.75
N LYS A 3 -31.00 21.64 -5.65
CA LYS A 3 -30.05 21.92 -6.76
C LYS A 3 -28.99 20.83 -6.94
N ILE A 4 -29.08 19.74 -6.17
CA ILE A 4 -28.10 18.64 -6.13
C ILE A 4 -27.99 17.89 -7.45
N GLY A 5 -29.09 17.66 -8.18
CA GLY A 5 -29.02 16.99 -9.48
C GLY A 5 -28.19 17.77 -10.52
N LYS A 6 -28.35 19.10 -10.53
CA LYS A 6 -27.58 19.99 -11.42
C LYS A 6 -26.10 20.09 -10.99
N PHE A 7 -25.85 20.07 -9.68
CA PHE A 7 -24.50 20.07 -9.11
C PHE A 7 -23.73 18.77 -9.43
N ILE A 8 -24.35 17.60 -9.26
CA ILE A 8 -23.73 16.30 -9.61
C ILE A 8 -23.42 16.25 -11.12
N GLY A 9 -24.31 16.79 -11.96
CA GLY A 9 -24.06 16.92 -13.39
C GLY A 9 -22.83 17.77 -13.71
N GLN A 10 -22.67 18.92 -13.04
CA GLN A 10 -21.49 19.79 -13.20
C GLN A 10 -20.20 19.14 -12.70
N VAL A 11 -20.23 18.44 -11.55
CA VAL A 11 -19.08 17.72 -11.01
C VAL A 11 -18.64 16.58 -11.95
N SER A 12 -19.59 15.85 -12.54
CA SER A 12 -19.28 14.81 -13.54
C SER A 12 -18.57 15.38 -14.77
N VAL A 13 -18.95 16.57 -15.21
CA VAL A 13 -18.29 17.26 -16.34
C VAL A 13 -16.87 17.72 -15.97
N GLU A 14 -16.67 18.27 -14.77
CA GLU A 14 -15.34 18.66 -14.28
C GLU A 14 -14.42 17.45 -14.06
N MET A 15 -14.97 16.34 -13.54
CA MET A 15 -14.23 15.08 -13.34
C MET A 15 -13.72 14.46 -14.65
N LYS A 16 -14.33 14.78 -15.80
CA LYS A 16 -13.84 14.37 -17.12
C LYS A 16 -12.69 15.23 -17.65
N LYS A 17 -12.50 16.45 -17.12
CA LYS A 17 -11.35 17.30 -17.44
C LYS A 17 -10.10 16.91 -16.66
N VAL A 18 -10.26 16.13 -15.59
CA VAL A 18 -9.16 15.57 -14.83
C VAL A 18 -8.43 14.54 -15.70
N ALA A 19 -7.11 14.67 -15.80
CA ALA A 19 -6.26 13.72 -16.50
C ALA A 19 -6.14 12.43 -15.68
N TRP A 20 -7.12 11.53 -15.83
CA TRP A 20 -7.05 10.19 -15.26
C TRP A 20 -5.98 9.37 -15.97
N PRO A 21 -5.16 8.60 -15.22
CA PRO A 21 -4.16 7.73 -15.82
C PRO A 21 -4.84 6.71 -16.74
N SER A 22 -4.15 6.38 -17.83
CA SER A 22 -4.66 5.37 -18.76
C SER A 22 -4.69 3.99 -18.06
N LYS A 23 -5.58 3.09 -18.50
CA LYS A 23 -5.66 1.71 -17.98
C LYS A 23 -4.29 1.01 -17.84
N PRO A 24 -3.38 1.08 -18.84
CA PRO A 24 -2.05 0.46 -18.70
C PRO A 24 -1.15 1.14 -17.67
N GLU A 25 -1.19 2.47 -17.53
CA GLU A 25 -0.42 3.19 -16.51
C GLU A 25 -0.85 2.84 -15.08
N LEU A 26 -2.16 2.69 -14.88
CA LEU A 26 -2.71 2.30 -13.60
C LEU A 26 -2.25 0.89 -13.21
N ILE A 27 -2.31 -0.06 -14.14
CA ILE A 27 -1.83 -1.43 -13.93
C ILE A 27 -0.33 -1.43 -13.66
N GLY A 28 0.46 -0.69 -14.45
CA GLY A 28 1.90 -0.57 -14.24
C GLY A 28 2.24 -0.07 -12.84
N SER A 29 1.55 0.97 -12.37
CA SER A 29 1.75 1.54 -11.04
C SER A 29 1.38 0.55 -9.92
N THR A 30 0.27 -0.19 -10.06
CA THR A 30 -0.12 -1.22 -9.08
C THR A 30 0.87 -2.38 -9.04
N VAL A 31 1.40 -2.81 -10.18
CA VAL A 31 2.39 -3.90 -10.24
C VAL A 31 3.67 -3.51 -9.51
N VAL A 32 4.16 -2.28 -9.70
CA VAL A 32 5.35 -1.78 -8.99
C VAL A 32 5.13 -1.80 -7.48
N VAL A 33 3.96 -1.32 -7.01
CA VAL A 33 3.62 -1.30 -5.57
C VAL A 33 3.52 -2.72 -5.01
N LEU A 34 2.93 -3.67 -5.75
CA LEU A 34 2.85 -5.07 -5.32
C LEU A 34 4.24 -5.68 -5.15
N VAL A 35 5.13 -5.47 -6.11
CA VAL A 35 6.51 -5.98 -6.06
C VAL A 35 7.27 -5.34 -4.89
N SER A 36 7.20 -4.02 -4.71
CA SER A 36 7.92 -3.34 -3.62
C SER A 36 7.41 -3.79 -2.24
N THR A 37 6.09 -3.96 -2.10
CA THR A 37 5.49 -4.39 -0.83
C THR A 37 5.86 -5.84 -0.51
N LEU A 38 5.89 -6.72 -1.52
CA LEU A 38 6.32 -8.11 -1.35
C LEU A 38 7.77 -8.21 -0.89
N LEU A 39 8.67 -7.43 -1.50
CA LEU A 39 10.08 -7.37 -1.11
C LEU A 39 10.25 -6.86 0.32
N LEU A 40 9.51 -5.81 0.69
CA LEU A 40 9.54 -5.27 2.05
C LEU A 40 9.02 -6.30 3.07
N ALA A 41 7.91 -6.97 2.77
CA ALA A 41 7.34 -8.00 3.63
C ALA A 41 8.30 -9.17 3.85
N LEU A 42 9.00 -9.61 2.79
CA LEU A 42 10.05 -10.63 2.89
C LEU A 42 11.18 -10.17 3.80
N TYR A 43 11.68 -8.94 3.60
CA TYR A 43 12.76 -8.37 4.39
C TYR A 43 12.41 -8.29 5.88
N ILE A 44 11.23 -7.73 6.20
CA ILE A 44 10.76 -7.62 7.58
C ILE A 44 10.57 -9.02 8.19
N GLY A 45 9.94 -9.96 7.46
CA GLY A 45 9.74 -11.32 7.96
C GLY A 45 11.05 -12.05 8.28
N VAL A 46 12.09 -11.87 7.46
CA VAL A 46 13.43 -12.43 7.75
C VAL A 46 14.06 -11.74 8.95
N ALA A 47 13.94 -10.41 9.06
CA ALA A 47 14.46 -9.65 10.19
C ALA A 47 13.80 -10.08 11.51
N ASP A 48 12.48 -10.27 11.53
CA ASP A 48 11.72 -10.72 12.69
C ASP A 48 12.13 -12.13 13.13
N MET A 49 12.35 -13.05 12.18
CA MET A 49 12.87 -14.39 12.46
C MET A 49 14.26 -14.35 13.08
N PHE A 50 15.15 -13.51 12.54
CA PHE A 50 16.50 -13.34 13.06
C PHE A 50 16.48 -12.74 14.47
N LEU A 51 15.72 -11.68 14.67
CA LEU A 51 15.60 -10.99 15.95
C LEU A 51 14.98 -11.90 17.01
N SER A 52 13.93 -12.65 16.69
CA SER A 52 13.30 -13.59 17.61
C SER A 52 14.27 -14.67 18.09
N ARG A 53 15.10 -15.22 17.19
CA ARG A 53 16.14 -16.19 17.55
C ARG A 53 17.23 -15.55 18.42
N PHE A 54 17.67 -14.34 18.07
CA PHE A 54 18.69 -13.63 18.84
C PHE A 54 18.21 -13.26 20.25
N VAL A 55 16.99 -12.75 20.38
CA VAL A 55 16.35 -12.45 21.66
C VAL A 55 16.17 -13.71 22.50
N ASN A 56 15.73 -14.83 21.91
CA ASN A 56 15.60 -16.09 22.63
C ASN A 56 16.94 -16.59 23.19
N LEU A 57 18.04 -16.45 22.44
CA LEU A 57 19.37 -16.81 22.92
C LEU A 57 19.82 -15.93 24.10
N LEU A 58 19.56 -14.62 24.03
CA LEU A 58 19.87 -13.70 25.13
C LEU A 58 19.02 -14.00 26.37
N VAL A 59 17.71 -14.19 26.21
CA VAL A 59 16.81 -14.51 27.32
C VAL A 59 17.15 -15.86 27.95
N SER A 60 17.48 -16.90 27.16
CA SER A 60 17.87 -18.19 27.73
C SER A 60 19.21 -18.14 28.46
N GLY A 61 20.11 -17.22 28.10
CA GLY A 61 21.36 -16.97 28.81
C GLY A 61 21.19 -16.16 30.10
N VAL A 62 20.15 -15.32 30.18
CA VAL A 62 19.81 -14.50 31.36
C VAL A 62 19.05 -15.28 32.42
N PHE A 63 18.25 -16.28 32.04
CA PHE A 63 17.48 -17.13 32.96
C PHE A 63 18.18 -18.45 33.34
N LYS A 64 19.49 -18.56 33.13
CA LYS A 64 20.30 -19.64 33.71
C LYS A 64 20.94 -19.20 35.02
#